data_AF-A0A0F9M718-F1
#
_entry.id   AF-A0A0F9M718-F1
#
_cell.length_a   1.000
_cell.length_b   1.000
_cell.length_c   1.000
_cell.angle_alpha   90.00
_cell.angle_beta   90.00
_cell.angle_gamma   90.00
#
_symmetry.space_group_name_H-M   'P 1'
#
loop_
_entity.id
_entity.type
_entity.pdbx_description
1 polymer ?
#
loop_
_entity_poly.entity_id
_entity_poly.type
_entity_poly.pdbx_seq_one_letter_code
_entity_poly.pdbx_strand_id
1 'polypeptide(L)'
;MSLKLRAFIAFMGLLVMVCGVGIVLAPFYATAEYIYDGKVVLRSEAEYVEFKEIVGRPDVDIVKMMVLSSEPPIVIVYRVIVPEDVYFPYEEEKKEERPYLLVLFLGAAAFAAGIYLVVGCVRNTLD
;
A
#
# COMPACT_ATOMS: atom_id res chain seq x y z
N MET A 1 24.96 16.53 32.15
CA MET A 1 23.85 15.64 31.76
C MET A 1 23.99 14.32 32.51
N SER A 2 22.94 13.80 33.14
CA SER A 2 23.07 12.59 33.98
C SER A 2 23.22 11.31 33.15
N LEU A 3 23.93 10.31 33.69
CA LEU A 3 24.10 8.99 33.05
C LEU A 3 22.74 8.34 32.72
N LYS A 4 21.75 8.51 33.60
CA LYS A 4 20.36 8.03 33.40
C LYS A 4 19.71 8.68 32.17
N LEU A 5 19.90 9.98 31.97
CA LEU A 5 19.34 10.71 30.85
C LEU A 5 20.02 10.33 29.52
N ARG A 6 21.32 10.05 29.53
CA ARG A 6 22.08 9.56 28.36
C ARG A 6 21.62 8.16 27.93
N ALA A 7 21.48 7.24 28.89
CA ALA A 7 20.98 5.88 28.62
C ALA A 7 19.55 5.90 28.07
N PHE A 8 18.69 6.78 28.60
CA PHE A 8 17.33 6.96 28.11
C PHE A 8 17.28 7.43 26.64
N ILE A 9 18.10 8.43 26.27
CA ILE A 9 18.12 8.94 24.89
C ILE A 9 18.71 7.90 23.92
N ALA A 10 19.75 7.16 24.32
CA ALA A 10 20.30 6.09 23.50
C ALA A 10 19.26 4.97 23.26
N PHE A 11 18.50 4.59 24.29
CA PHE A 11 17.42 3.62 24.17
C PHE A 11 16.31 4.11 23.23
N MET A 12 15.90 5.38 23.36
CA MET A 12 14.93 5.99 22.45
C MET A 12 15.43 6.04 21.00
N GLY A 13 16.71 6.37 20.79
CA GLY A 13 17.32 6.36 19.47
C GLY A 13 17.29 4.96 18.84
N LEU A 14 17.63 3.92 19.62
CA LEU A 14 17.58 2.53 19.18
C LEU A 14 16.14 2.09 18.85
N LEU A 15 15.15 2.47 19.66
CA LEU A 15 13.74 2.21 19.40
C LEU A 15 13.30 2.83 18.06
N VAL A 16 13.66 4.09 17.82
CA VAL A 16 13.34 4.81 16.58
C VAL A 16 14.00 4.14 15.37
N MET A 17 15.23 3.62 15.49
CA MET A 17 15.87 2.85 14.42
C MET A 17 15.11 1.56 14.11
N VAL A 18 14.73 0.80 15.13
CA VAL A 18 13.96 -0.45 14.95
C VAL A 18 12.60 -0.17 14.31
N CYS A 19 11.90 0.88 14.75
CA CYS A 19 10.66 1.31 14.11
C CYS A 19 10.87 1.75 12.65
N GLY A 20 11.94 2.48 12.35
CA GLY A 20 12.29 2.87 10.98
C GLY A 20 12.48 1.66 10.05
N VAL A 21 13.20 0.64 10.50
CA VAL A 21 13.36 -0.63 9.76
C VAL A 21 12.00 -1.32 9.56
N GLY A 22 11.16 -1.37 10.60
CA GLY A 22 9.81 -1.94 10.49
C GLY A 22 8.95 -1.23 9.44
N ILE A 23 9.00 0.10 9.38
CA ILE A 23 8.27 0.90 8.38
C ILE A 23 8.80 0.64 6.97
N VAL A 24 10.11 0.54 6.77
CA VAL A 24 10.73 0.22 5.47
C VAL A 24 10.34 -1.19 5.01
N LEU A 25 10.21 -2.14 5.94
CA LEU A 25 9.89 -3.53 5.63
C LEU A 25 8.39 -3.79 5.48
N ALA A 26 7.53 -3.03 6.14
CA ALA A 26 6.07 -3.15 6.04
C ALA A 26 5.52 -3.27 4.61
N PRO A 27 5.95 -2.44 3.62
CA PRO A 27 5.46 -2.55 2.26
C PRO A 27 5.87 -3.83 1.52
N PHE A 28 6.89 -4.56 1.97
CA PHE A 28 7.25 -5.87 1.38
C PHE A 28 6.33 -7.01 1.85
N TYR A 29 5.59 -6.79 2.95
CA TYR A 29 4.59 -7.73 3.46
C TYR A 29 3.15 -7.32 3.15
N ALA A 30 2.93 -6.09 2.70
CA ALA A 30 1.67 -5.67 2.13
C ALA A 30 1.61 -6.22 0.69
N THR A 31 0.65 -7.09 0.41
CA THR A 31 0.34 -7.52 -0.95
C THR A 31 0.03 -6.29 -1.79
N ALA A 32 0.71 -6.14 -2.94
CA ALA A 32 0.41 -5.03 -3.83
C ALA A 32 -0.98 -5.22 -4.40
N GLU A 33 -1.82 -4.21 -4.20
CA GLU A 33 -3.19 -4.17 -4.69
C GLU A 33 -3.28 -3.14 -5.82
N TYR A 34 -3.87 -3.53 -6.95
CA TYR A 34 -4.13 -2.65 -8.08
C TYR A 34 -5.56 -2.16 -8.06
N ILE A 35 -5.74 -0.86 -8.24
CA ILE A 35 -7.05 -0.25 -8.40
C ILE A 35 -7.34 -0.13 -9.89
N TYR A 36 -8.33 -0.88 -10.37
CA TYR A 36 -8.86 -0.75 -11.73
C TYR A 36 -10.11 0.13 -11.67
N ASP A 37 -10.09 1.25 -12.38
CA ASP A 37 -11.22 2.16 -12.55
C ASP A 37 -11.51 2.28 -14.05
N GLY A 38 -12.73 1.96 -14.45
CA GLY A 38 -13.04 1.87 -15.86
C GLY A 38 -14.51 1.68 -16.18
N LYS A 39 -14.78 1.58 -17.48
CA LYS A 39 -16.11 1.33 -18.03
C LYS A 39 -16.05 0.15 -18.97
N VAL A 40 -16.80 -0.90 -18.66
CA VAL A 40 -16.94 -2.05 -19.56
C VAL A 40 -18.27 -1.98 -20.32
N VAL A 41 -18.24 -2.33 -21.61
CA VAL A 41 -19.41 -2.46 -22.47
C VAL A 41 -19.51 -3.91 -22.91
N LEU A 42 -20.52 -4.61 -22.39
CA LEU A 42 -20.76 -6.03 -22.58
C LEU A 42 -21.86 -6.22 -23.61
N ARG A 43 -21.60 -7.02 -24.64
CA ARG A 43 -22.50 -7.18 -25.79
C ARG A 43 -23.52 -8.30 -25.61
N SER A 44 -23.36 -9.15 -24.60
CA SER A 44 -24.21 -10.30 -24.33
C SER A 44 -24.36 -10.54 -22.83
N GLU A 45 -25.40 -11.29 -22.45
CA GLU A 45 -25.56 -11.74 -21.06
C GLU A 45 -24.43 -12.69 -20.63
N ALA A 46 -23.86 -13.46 -21.57
CA ALA A 46 -22.73 -14.35 -21.28
C ALA A 46 -21.50 -13.56 -20.81
N GLU A 47 -21.16 -12.45 -21.50
CA GLU A 47 -20.07 -11.55 -21.09
C GLU A 47 -20.35 -10.91 -19.71
N TYR A 48 -21.62 -10.69 -19.37
CA TYR A 48 -22.00 -10.17 -18.06
C TYR A 48 -21.86 -11.20 -16.94
N VAL A 49 -22.10 -12.48 -17.21
CA VAL A 49 -21.85 -13.56 -16.25
C VAL A 49 -20.35 -13.67 -15.98
N GLU A 50 -19.51 -13.67 -17.02
CA GLU A 50 -18.05 -13.74 -16.88
C GLU A 50 -17.50 -12.56 -16.06
N PHE A 51 -17.97 -11.34 -16.33
CA PHE A 51 -17.61 -10.16 -15.54
C PHE A 51 -17.95 -10.32 -14.05
N LYS A 52 -19.15 -10.83 -13.74
CA LYS A 52 -19.56 -11.08 -12.35
C LYS A 52 -18.75 -12.16 -11.68
N GLU A 53 -18.37 -13.22 -12.40
CA GLU A 53 -17.55 -14.29 -11.83
C GLU A 53 -16.17 -13.76 -11.43
N ILE A 54 -15.56 -12.89 -12.24
CA ILE A 54 -14.26 -12.28 -11.94
C ILE A 54 -14.36 -11.29 -10.77
N VAL A 55 -15.36 -10.40 -10.81
CA VAL A 55 -15.53 -9.35 -9.78
C VAL A 55 -16.12 -9.91 -8.48
N GLY A 56 -16.80 -11.06 -8.53
CA GLY A 56 -17.37 -11.74 -7.37
C GLY A 56 -16.40 -12.69 -6.65
N ARG A 57 -15.14 -12.77 -7.09
CA ARG A 57 -14.14 -13.58 -6.38
C ARG A 57 -13.86 -12.97 -4.99
N PRO A 58 -13.61 -13.80 -3.96
CA PRO A 58 -13.42 -13.32 -2.59
C PRO A 58 -12.16 -12.46 -2.38
N ASP A 59 -11.23 -12.51 -3.32
CA ASP A 59 -9.98 -11.76 -3.35
C ASP A 59 -10.09 -10.42 -4.10
N VAL A 60 -11.24 -10.12 -4.72
CA VAL A 60 -11.50 -8.84 -5.40
C VAL A 60 -12.42 -7.98 -4.54
N ASP A 61 -11.99 -6.77 -4.20
CA ASP A 61 -12.83 -5.83 -3.45
C ASP A 61 -13.52 -4.82 -4.39
N ILE A 62 -14.81 -4.61 -4.18
CA ILE A 62 -15.65 -3.76 -5.04
C ILE A 62 -15.85 -2.41 -4.34
N VAL A 63 -15.07 -1.41 -4.77
CA VAL A 63 -15.16 -0.04 -4.24
C VAL A 63 -16.39 0.68 -4.80
N LYS A 64 -16.66 0.50 -6.09
CA LYS A 64 -17.79 1.13 -6.78
C LYS A 64 -18.25 0.26 -7.94
N MET A 65 -19.55 0.06 -8.06
CA MET A 65 -20.14 -0.58 -9.23
C MET A 65 -21.47 0.10 -9.58
N MET A 66 -21.60 0.55 -10.82
CA MET A 66 -22.78 1.21 -11.34
C MET A 66 -23.14 0.64 -12.70
N VAL A 67 -24.33 0.05 -12.81
CA VAL A 67 -24.86 -0.47 -14.07
C VAL A 67 -25.68 0.65 -14.73
N LEU A 68 -25.23 1.10 -15.90
CA LEU A 68 -25.87 2.17 -16.68
C LEU A 68 -26.91 1.64 -17.67
N SER A 69 -26.75 0.40 -18.14
CA SER A 69 -27.72 -0.30 -19.00
C SER A 69 -27.82 -1.76 -18.57
N SER A 70 -29.05 -2.26 -18.45
CA SER A 70 -29.35 -3.64 -18.02
C SER A 70 -29.66 -4.58 -19.19
N GLU A 71 -29.88 -4.02 -20.38
CA GLU A 71 -30.12 -4.77 -21.61
C GLU A 71 -28.90 -4.66 -22.53
N PRO A 72 -28.61 -5.68 -23.36
CA PRO A 72 -27.49 -5.63 -24.29
C PRO A 72 -27.60 -4.44 -25.26
N PRO A 73 -26.56 -3.59 -25.39
CA PRO A 73 -25.27 -3.66 -24.67
C PRO A 73 -25.38 -3.19 -23.21
N ILE A 74 -24.94 -4.06 -22.29
CA ILE A 74 -24.87 -3.79 -20.85
C ILE A 74 -23.64 -2.91 -20.60
N VAL A 75 -23.81 -1.83 -19.86
CA VAL A 75 -22.74 -0.86 -19.61
C VAL A 75 -22.52 -0.75 -18.11
N ILE A 76 -21.29 -0.97 -17.65
CA ILE A 76 -20.94 -0.98 -16.23
C ILE A 76 -19.75 -0.07 -16.00
N VAL A 77 -19.89 0.87 -15.08
CA VAL A 77 -18.78 1.66 -14.53
C VAL A 77 -18.37 1.01 -13.23
N TYR A 78 -17.09 0.67 -13.10
CA TYR A 78 -16.59 -0.09 -11.97
C TYR A 78 -15.29 0.51 -11.43
N ARG A 79 -15.09 0.35 -10.12
CA ARG A 79 -13.82 0.54 -9.43
C ARG A 79 -13.60 -0.66 -8.51
N VAL A 80 -12.59 -1.46 -8.82
CA VAL A 80 -12.27 -2.69 -8.08
C VAL A 80 -10.81 -2.67 -7.64
N ILE A 81 -10.54 -3.30 -6.51
CA ILE A 81 -9.20 -3.55 -5.99
C ILE A 81 -8.89 -5.02 -6.24
N VAL A 82 -7.85 -5.30 -7.01
CA VAL A 82 -7.46 -6.65 -7.41
C VAL A 82 -6.02 -6.90 -6.99
N PRO A 83 -5.72 -8.05 -6.38
CA PRO A 83 -4.36 -8.45 -6.03
C PRO A 83 -3.44 -8.52 -7.26
N GLU A 84 -2.14 -8.26 -7.07
CA GLU A 84 -1.13 -8.32 -8.15
C GLU A 84 -1.04 -9.70 -8.83
N ASP A 85 -1.36 -10.78 -8.12
CA ASP A 85 -1.30 -12.15 -8.63
C ASP A 85 -2.56 -12.59 -9.41
N VAL A 86 -3.58 -11.73 -9.49
CA VAL A 86 -4.84 -12.03 -10.18
C VAL A 86 -4.93 -11.30 -11.52
N TYR A 87 -5.11 -12.06 -12.59
CA TYR A 87 -5.35 -11.51 -13.93
C TYR A 87 -6.74 -10.86 -14.03
N PHE A 88 -6.80 -9.59 -14.43
CA PHE A 88 -8.03 -8.83 -14.64
C PHE A 88 -8.12 -8.35 -16.10
N PRO A 89 -8.98 -8.94 -16.95
CA PRO A 89 -8.95 -8.74 -18.40
C PRO A 89 -9.54 -7.40 -18.90
N TYR A 90 -10.14 -6.59 -18.03
CA TYR A 90 -10.87 -5.37 -18.43
C TYR A 90 -10.03 -4.08 -18.32
N GLU A 91 -8.71 -4.20 -18.47
CA GLU A 91 -7.72 -3.11 -18.37
C GLU A 91 -8.00 -1.93 -19.31
N GLU A 92 -8.54 -0.82 -18.79
CA GLU A 92 -8.50 0.48 -19.49
C GLU A 92 -7.51 1.46 -18.84
N GLU A 93 -7.44 1.53 -17.50
CA GLU A 93 -6.43 2.32 -16.79
C GLU A 93 -5.92 1.59 -15.53
N LYS A 94 -4.67 1.09 -15.57
CA LYS A 94 -3.96 0.70 -14.35
C LYS A 94 -3.50 1.96 -13.62
N LYS A 95 -4.13 2.28 -12.50
CA LYS A 95 -3.57 3.24 -11.54
C LYS A 95 -2.82 2.45 -10.49
N GLU A 96 -1.50 2.40 -10.67
CA GLU A 96 -0.59 1.90 -9.65
C GLU A 96 -0.45 2.98 -8.58
N GLU A 97 -1.29 2.93 -7.54
CA GLU A 97 -1.03 3.70 -6.33
C GLU A 97 0.18 3.05 -5.65
N ARG A 98 1.33 3.73 -5.69
CA ARG A 98 2.56 3.32 -4.99
C ARG A 98 2.70 4.09 -3.68
N PRO A 99 1.96 3.75 -2.60
CA PRO A 99 2.19 4.35 -1.28
C PRO A 99 3.61 4.05 -0.74
N TYR A 100 4.28 3.04 -1.32
CA TYR A 100 5.60 2.55 -0.92
C TYR A 100 6.70 3.60 -0.90
N LEU A 101 6.69 4.57 -1.82
CA LEU A 101 7.75 5.60 -1.88
C LEU A 101 7.73 6.51 -0.65
N LEU A 102 6.55 7.00 -0.24
CA LEU A 102 6.41 7.83 0.95
C LEU A 102 6.76 7.05 2.21
N VAL A 103 6.32 5.79 2.30
CA VAL A 103 6.62 4.89 3.42
C VAL A 103 8.12 4.60 3.52
N LEU A 104 8.80 4.39 2.39
CA LEU A 104 10.26 4.21 2.31
C LEU A 104 11.01 5.45 2.79
N PHE A 105 10.62 6.65 2.35
CA PHE A 105 11.24 7.89 2.81
C PHE A 105 11.04 8.11 4.31
N LEU A 106 9.83 7.84 4.82
CA LEU A 106 9.52 7.98 6.24
C LEU A 106 10.35 7.03 7.10
N GLY A 107 10.45 5.76 6.68
CA GLY A 107 11.25 4.75 7.37
C GLY A 107 12.74 5.05 7.35
N ALA A 108 13.28 5.50 6.21
CA ALA A 108 14.69 5.92 6.10
C ALA A 108 14.99 7.16 6.97
N ALA A 109 14.09 8.14 7.01
CA ALA A 109 14.22 9.33 7.85
C ALA A 109 14.20 8.96 9.35
N ALA A 110 13.30 8.07 9.77
CA ALA A 110 13.26 7.57 11.14
C ALA A 110 14.57 6.84 11.50
N PHE A 111 15.07 5.98 10.62
CA PHE A 111 16.34 5.28 10.85
C PHE A 111 17.52 6.26 11.01
N ALA A 112 17.63 7.25 10.12
CA ALA A 112 18.68 8.28 10.19
C ALA A 112 18.58 9.13 11.47
N ALA A 113 17.37 9.52 11.88
CA ALA A 113 17.13 10.26 13.12
C ALA A 113 17.57 9.44 14.35
N GLY A 114 17.30 8.13 14.35
CA GLY A 114 17.75 7.22 15.38
C GLY A 114 19.28 7.13 15.48
N ILE A 115 19.98 7.01 14.34
CA ILE A 115 21.46 7.05 14.30
C ILE A 115 21.97 8.36 14.90
N TYR A 116 21.40 9.48 14.49
CA TYR A 116 21.83 10.80 14.97
C TYR A 116 21.70 10.94 16.49
N LEU A 117 20.60 10.45 17.08
CA LEU A 117 20.40 10.46 18.53
C LEU A 117 21.41 9.58 19.26
N VAL A 118 21.68 8.38 18.76
CA VAL A 118 22.63 7.44 19.36
C VAL A 118 24.06 7.97 19.25
N VAL A 119 24.50 8.37 18.06
CA VAL A 119 25.85 8.90 17.80
C VAL A 119 26.07 10.22 18.55
N GLY A 120 25.08 11.11 18.54
CA GLY A 120 25.12 12.37 19.30
C GLY A 120 25.29 12.14 20.80
N CYS A 121 24.63 11.12 21.38
CA CYS A 121 24.82 10.75 22.78
C CYS A 121 26.22 10.16 23.05
N VAL A 122 26.71 9.27 22.18
CA VAL A 122 28.03 8.63 22.35
C VAL A 122 29.16 9.66 22.23
N ARG A 123 29.07 10.59 21.29
CA ARG A 123 30.06 11.66 21.13
C ARG A 123 30.12 12.57 22.36
N ASN A 124 28.96 12.96 22.87
CA ASN A 124 28.84 13.79 24.08
C ASN A 124 29.18 13.06 25.40
N THR A 125 29.57 11.78 25.33
CA THR A 125 30.13 11.01 26.46
C THR A 125 31.64 10.82 26.39
N LEU A 126 32.26 11.06 25.23
CA LEU A 126 33.70 10.94 25.00
C LEU A 126 34.44 12.27 25.16
N ASP A 127 33.71 13.39 25.06
CA ASP A 127 34.13 14.74 25.48
C ASP A 127 33.79 14.99 26.96
#